data_AF-A0A0C4WXC9-F1
#
_entry.id   AF-A0A0C4WXC9-F1
#
_cell.length_a   1.000
_cell.length_b   1.000
_cell.length_c   1.000
_cell.angle_alpha   90.00
_cell.angle_beta   90.00
_cell.angle_gamma   90.00
#
_symmetry.space_group_name_H-M   'P 1'
#
loop_
_entity.id
_entity.type
_entity.pdbx_description
1 polymer ?
#
loop_
_entity_poly.entity_id
_entity_poly.type
_entity_poly.pdbx_seq_one_letter_code
_entity_poly.pdbx_strand_id
1 'polypeptide(L)'
;MLGFQDEVWWSRFARPSLNAWSEGPALRLQQLSADPQDAEPKALSCYGLLRADTGQMLLRFVKGRPVSQVTEDFLAWVCERLASEGKKALLIFGTMPAGMSATGCGPGSGRTTAGPRPREAYGS
;
A
#
# COMPACT_ATOMS: atom_id res chain seq x y z
N MET A 1 -5.23 19.91 6.68
CA MET A 1 -4.65 19.02 7.70
C MET A 1 -3.35 18.49 7.14
N LEU A 2 -2.29 18.45 7.94
CA LEU A 2 -1.00 17.87 7.55
C LEU A 2 -0.78 16.52 8.23
N GLY A 3 -0.33 15.50 7.48
CA GLY A 3 0.00 14.20 8.04
C GLY A 3 1.17 13.51 7.34
N PHE A 4 1.74 12.52 8.02
CA PHE A 4 2.81 11.67 7.49
C PHE A 4 2.23 10.31 7.15
N GLN A 5 2.36 9.90 5.90
CA GLN A 5 1.87 8.63 5.42
C GLN A 5 3.03 7.70 5.12
N ASP A 6 2.82 6.44 5.47
CA ASP A 6 3.72 5.36 5.08
C ASP A 6 2.91 4.12 4.72
N GLU A 7 3.49 3.27 3.88
CA GLU A 7 2.92 2.00 3.48
C GLU A 7 3.98 0.90 3.58
N VAL A 8 3.57 -0.24 4.11
CA VAL A 8 4.42 -1.42 4.22
C VAL A 8 3.60 -2.66 3.94
N TRP A 9 4.26 -3.70 3.46
CA TRP A 9 3.62 -4.98 3.24
C TRP A 9 4.53 -6.13 3.64
N TRP A 10 3.88 -7.24 3.99
CA TRP A 10 4.53 -8.49 4.32
C TRP A 10 3.92 -9.61 3.49
N SER A 11 4.70 -10.65 3.23
CA SER A 11 4.21 -11.88 2.62
C SER A 11 4.66 -13.06 3.45
N ARG A 12 3.80 -14.08 3.57
CA ARG A 12 4.14 -15.35 4.21
C ARG A 12 5.30 -16.07 3.50
N PHE A 13 5.56 -15.69 2.25
CA PHE A 13 6.60 -16.25 1.40
C PHE A 13 7.76 -15.27 1.17
N ALA A 14 7.73 -14.07 1.77
CA ALA A 14 8.85 -13.14 1.66
C ALA A 14 10.07 -13.72 2.35
N ARG A 15 11.19 -13.80 1.63
CA ARG A 15 12.46 -14.25 2.20
C ARG A 15 13.10 -13.11 2.97
N PRO A 16 13.57 -13.34 4.21
CA PRO A 16 14.47 -12.38 4.84
C PRO A 16 15.73 -12.27 3.98
N SER A 17 16.24 -11.05 3.82
CA SER A 17 17.56 -10.80 3.23
C SER A 17 18.62 -11.30 4.20
N LEU A 18 18.96 -12.59 4.11
CA LEU A 18 19.95 -13.24 4.96
C LEU A 18 21.31 -13.25 4.27
N ASN A 19 22.31 -12.69 4.95
CA ASN A 19 23.71 -12.87 4.60
C ASN A 19 24.30 -13.92 5.54
N ALA A 20 24.88 -14.98 4.99
CA ALA A 20 25.48 -16.05 5.77
C ALA A 20 26.87 -16.40 5.21
N TRP A 21 27.81 -16.66 6.11
CA TRP A 21 29.16 -17.11 5.79
C TRP A 21 29.24 -18.63 5.95
N SER A 22 29.93 -19.33 5.04
CA SER A 22 30.21 -20.75 5.16
C SER A 22 31.67 -21.05 4.82
N GLU A 23 32.31 -21.95 5.59
CA GLU A 23 33.65 -22.47 5.28
C GLU A 23 33.61 -23.53 4.16
N GLY A 24 32.43 -24.08 3.87
CA GLY A 24 32.18 -25.07 2.83
C GLY A 24 31.29 -24.54 1.70
N PRO A 25 30.61 -25.42 0.93
CA PRO A 25 29.75 -25.03 -0.18
C PRO A 25 28.72 -23.98 0.23
N ALA A 26 28.44 -23.05 -0.68
CA ALA A 26 27.52 -21.94 -0.44
C ALA A 26 26.15 -22.42 0.06
N LEU A 27 25.69 -21.84 1.18
CA LEU A 27 24.36 -22.12 1.71
C LEU A 27 23.29 -21.69 0.70
N ARG A 28 22.44 -22.63 0.29
CA ARG A 28 21.34 -22.37 -0.64
C ARG A 28 20.07 -22.08 0.14
N LEU A 29 19.57 -20.86 -0.02
CA LEU A 29 18.27 -20.45 0.51
C LEU A 29 17.15 -21.10 -0.31
N GLN A 30 16.26 -21.81 0.38
CA GLN A 30 15.08 -22.42 -0.22
C GLN A 30 14.05 -21.35 -0.62
N GLN A 31 13.50 -21.46 -1.83
CA GLN A 31 12.37 -20.64 -2.25
C GLN A 31 11.07 -21.29 -1.77
N LEU A 32 10.37 -20.61 -0.84
CA LEU A 32 9.02 -21.00 -0.45
C LEU A 32 8.04 -20.50 -1.53
N SER A 33 7.21 -21.40 -2.02
CA SER A 33 6.13 -21.07 -2.96
C SER A 33 4.79 -21.35 -2.29
N ALA A 34 3.77 -20.59 -2.69
CA ALA A 34 2.43 -20.78 -2.18
C ALA A 34 1.80 -22.00 -2.85
N ASP A 35 1.18 -22.88 -2.05
CA ASP A 35 0.33 -23.95 -2.56
C ASP A 35 -0.83 -23.32 -3.37
N PRO A 36 -1.10 -23.78 -4.61
CA PRO A 36 -2.27 -23.35 -5.36
C PRO A 36 -3.61 -23.53 -4.63
N GLN A 37 -3.70 -24.46 -3.68
CA GLN A 37 -4.90 -24.74 -2.87
C GLN A 37 -4.96 -23.93 -1.56
N ASP A 38 -3.97 -23.07 -1.30
CA ASP A 38 -3.95 -22.23 -0.10
C ASP A 38 -4.96 -21.07 -0.23
N ALA A 39 -6.01 -21.12 0.59
CA ALA A 39 -7.06 -20.10 0.63
C ALA A 39 -6.67 -18.85 1.45
N GLU A 40 -5.58 -18.89 2.22
CA GLU A 40 -5.12 -17.76 3.03
C GLU A 40 -4.42 -16.71 2.16
N PRO A 41 -4.67 -15.40 2.39
CA PRO A 41 -3.98 -14.34 1.65
C PRO A 41 -2.45 -14.47 1.76
N LYS A 42 -1.79 -14.40 0.62
CA LYS A 42 -0.33 -14.57 0.52
C LYS A 42 0.44 -13.37 1.09
N ALA A 43 -0.17 -12.19 1.02
CA ALA A 43 0.40 -10.93 1.46
C ALA A 43 -0.62 -10.09 2.23
N LEU A 44 -0.11 -9.22 3.10
CA LEU A 44 -0.86 -8.24 3.86
C LEU A 44 -0.17 -6.89 3.73
N SER A 45 -0.93 -5.88 3.35
CA SER A 45 -0.49 -4.49 3.29
C SER A 45 -1.03 -3.73 4.50
N CYS A 46 -0.24 -2.81 5.05
CA CYS A 46 -0.62 -1.87 6.08
C CYS A 46 -0.36 -0.46 5.58
N TYR A 47 -1.39 0.38 5.66
CA TYR A 47 -1.31 1.80 5.37
C TYR A 47 -1.47 2.56 6.68
N GLY A 48 -0.57 3.51 6.92
CA GLY A 48 -0.62 4.37 8.09
C GLY A 48 -0.61 5.83 7.72
N LEU A 49 -1.43 6.63 8.41
CA LEU A 49 -1.36 8.08 8.39
C LEU A 49 -1.27 8.60 9.83
N LEU A 50 -0.11 9.16 10.17
CA LEU A 50 0.10 9.89 11.42
C LEU A 50 -0.37 11.33 11.23
N ARG A 51 -1.30 11.74 12.10
CA ARG A 51 -1.88 13.07 12.04
C ARG A 51 -1.04 14.08 12.81
N ALA A 52 -0.55 15.13 12.15
CA ALA A 52 0.22 16.17 12.83
C ALA A 52 -0.66 17.06 13.73
N ASP A 53 -1.96 17.13 13.48
CA ASP A 53 -2.89 17.99 14.25
C ASP A 53 -3.32 17.40 15.59
N THR A 54 -3.30 16.06 15.72
CA THR A 54 -3.84 15.34 16.89
C THR A 54 -2.89 14.28 17.44
N GLY A 55 -1.83 13.93 16.71
CA GLY A 55 -0.95 12.80 17.04
C GLY A 55 -1.61 11.43 16.84
N GLN A 56 -2.86 11.37 16.38
CA GLN A 56 -3.57 10.11 16.18
C GLN A 56 -3.09 9.39 14.91
N MET A 57 -3.14 8.05 14.95
CA MET A 57 -2.77 7.20 13.84
C MET A 57 -4.02 6.58 13.20
N LEU A 58 -4.17 6.74 11.89
CA LEU A 58 -5.15 6.02 11.08
C LEU A 58 -4.45 4.84 10.41
N LEU A 59 -4.85 3.62 10.75
CA LEU A 59 -4.27 2.38 10.19
C LEU A 59 -5.32 1.61 9.39
N ARG A 60 -4.92 1.05 8.25
CA ARG A 60 -5.75 0.12 7.47
C ARG A 60 -4.94 -1.07 6.98
N PHE A 61 -5.43 -2.27 7.30
CA PHE A 61 -4.88 -3.53 6.82
C PHE A 61 -5.68 -4.03 5.62
N VAL A 62 -4.98 -4.42 4.55
CA VAL A 62 -5.59 -4.91 3.32
C VAL A 62 -4.91 -6.18 2.87
N LYS A 63 -5.70 -7.19 2.48
CA LYS A 63 -5.19 -8.43 1.90
C LYS A 63 -4.56 -8.12 0.53
N GLY A 64 -3.36 -8.63 0.30
CA GLY A 64 -2.61 -8.44 -0.94
C GLY A 64 -1.41 -7.50 -0.79
N ARG A 65 -0.79 -7.18 -1.93
CA ARG A 65 0.30 -6.21 -2.05
C ARG A 65 -0.26 -4.80 -2.27
N PRO A 66 0.48 -3.74 -1.95
CA PRO A 66 0.07 -2.39 -2.26
C PRO A 66 0.07 -2.22 -3.78
N VAL A 67 -1.08 -1.80 -4.31
CA VAL A 67 -1.27 -1.43 -5.71
C VAL A 67 -2.01 -0.11 -5.72
N SER A 68 -1.85 0.68 -6.78
CA SER A 68 -2.36 2.06 -6.84
C SER A 68 -3.83 2.18 -6.42
N GLN A 69 -4.68 1.25 -6.85
CA GLN A 69 -6.10 1.23 -6.47
C GLN A 69 -6.32 1.12 -4.96
N VAL A 70 -5.57 0.26 -4.27
CA VAL A 70 -5.75 0.04 -2.83
C VAL A 70 -5.28 1.25 -2.04
N THR A 71 -4.19 1.88 -2.49
CA THR A 71 -3.71 3.13 -1.89
C THR A 71 -4.71 4.28 -2.12
N GLU A 72 -5.33 4.38 -3.30
CA GLU A 72 -6.41 5.34 -3.57
C GLU A 72 -7.63 5.12 -2.66
N ASP A 73 -8.06 3.87 -2.50
CA ASP A 73 -9.19 3.52 -1.63
C ASP A 73 -8.91 3.85 -0.15
N PHE A 74 -7.66 3.71 0.29
CA PHE A 74 -7.22 4.15 1.62
C PHE A 74 -7.30 5.67 1.76
N LEU A 75 -6.78 6.44 0.80
CA LEU A 75 -6.79 7.90 0.83
C LEU A 75 -8.21 8.46 0.77
N ALA A 76 -9.09 7.88 -0.06
CA ALA A 76 -10.50 8.23 -0.11
C ALA A 76 -11.17 8.07 1.27
N TRP A 77 -10.95 6.91 1.90
CA TRP A 77 -11.46 6.63 3.24
C TRP A 77 -10.92 7.61 4.29
N VAL A 78 -9.63 7.98 4.23
CA VAL A 78 -9.07 9.00 5.11
C VAL A 78 -9.76 10.35 4.90
N CYS A 79 -9.92 10.77 3.64
CA CYS A 79 -10.58 12.03 3.31
C CYS A 79 -12.02 12.07 3.83
N GLU A 80 -12.78 10.98 3.74
CA GLU A 80 -14.11 10.88 4.33
C GLU A 80 -14.09 11.10 5.86
N ARG A 81 -13.14 10.47 6.57
CA ARG A 81 -12.98 10.66 8.02
C ARG A 81 -12.66 12.10 8.36
N LEU A 82 -11.70 12.70 7.66
CA LEU A 82 -11.30 14.09 7.88
C LEU A 82 -12.42 15.08 7.52
N ALA A 83 -13.20 14.79 6.48
CA ALA A 83 -14.36 15.59 6.11
C ALA A 83 -15.45 15.55 7.19
N SER A 84 -15.68 14.39 7.81
CA SER A 84 -16.61 14.26 8.95
C SER A 84 -16.18 15.08 10.18
N GLU A 85 -14.88 15.38 10.29
CA GLU A 85 -14.30 16.27 11.30
C GLU A 85 -14.19 17.75 10.84
N GLY A 86 -14.79 18.10 9.70
CA GLY A 86 -14.79 19.47 9.16
C GLY A 86 -13.48 19.92 8.49
N LYS A 87 -12.54 18.99 8.24
CA LYS A 87 -11.28 19.32 7.55
C LYS A 87 -11.55 19.39 6.04
N LYS A 88 -11.03 20.43 5.38
CA LYS A 88 -11.29 20.70 3.95
C LYS A 88 -10.21 20.17 2.99
N ALA A 89 -9.03 19.90 3.50
CA ALA A 89 -7.89 19.44 2.70
C ALA A 89 -6.97 18.57 3.54
N LEU A 90 -6.33 17.60 2.88
CA LEU A 90 -5.31 16.72 3.42
C LEU A 90 -4.01 16.94 2.62
N LEU A 91 -2.95 17.34 3.31
CA LEU A 91 -1.60 17.41 2.78
C LEU A 91 -0.80 16.28 3.44
N ILE A 92 -0.11 15.50 2.62
CA ILE A 92 0.58 14.28 3.06
C ILE A 92 2.04 14.36 2.68
N PHE A 93 2.91 13.93 3.58
CA PHE A 93 4.30 13.60 3.27
C PHE A 93 4.49 12.09 3.41
N GLY A 94 4.97 11.42 2.36
CA GLY A 94 5.16 9.97 2.34
C GLY A 94 5.96 9.49 1.14
N THR A 95 6.44 8.25 1.18
CA THR A 95 7.26 7.63 0.12
C THR A 95 6.39 7.09 -1.03
N MET A 96 5.49 7.92 -1.56
CA MET A 96 4.66 7.49 -2.69
C MET A 96 5.54 7.38 -3.96
N PRO A 97 5.45 6.29 -4.75
CA PRO A 97 6.09 6.27 -6.06
C PRO A 97 5.50 7.38 -6.93
N ALA A 98 6.37 8.13 -7.62
CA ALA A 98 6.01 9.28 -8.44
C ALA A 98 4.97 8.90 -9.50
N GLY A 99 3.70 9.23 -9.28
CA GLY A 99 2.62 8.89 -10.23
C GLY A 99 1.19 9.05 -9.70
N MET A 100 0.98 9.21 -8.39
CA MET A 100 -0.36 9.42 -7.82
C MET A 100 -0.70 10.90 -7.70
N SER A 101 -1.78 11.34 -8.36
CA SER A 101 -2.36 12.67 -8.19
C SER A 101 -3.50 12.59 -7.18
N ALA A 102 -3.39 13.34 -6.08
CA ALA A 102 -4.50 13.54 -5.14
C ALA A 102 -5.57 14.40 -5.84
N THR A 103 -6.52 13.77 -6.51
CA THR A 103 -7.64 14.51 -7.09
C THR A 103 -8.55 14.94 -5.93
N GLY A 104 -8.65 16.26 -5.73
CA GLY A 104 -9.28 16.85 -4.55
C GLY A 104 -10.74 16.43 -4.33
N CYS A 105 -11.12 16.27 -3.06
CA CYS A 105 -12.51 16.15 -2.63
C CYS A 105 -13.26 17.46 -2.85
N GLY A 106 -13.90 17.61 -4.01
CA GLY A 106 -14.93 18.61 -4.27
C GLY A 106 -16.20 17.93 -4.79
N PRO A 107 -17.41 18.37 -4.38
CA PRO A 107 -18.64 17.83 -4.93
C PRO A 107 -18.78 18.34 -6.37
N GLY A 108 -18.41 17.51 -7.36
CA GLY A 108 -18.63 17.82 -8.78
C GLY A 108 -17.53 17.43 -9.78
N SER A 109 -16.44 16.75 -9.39
CA SER A 109 -15.42 16.35 -10.37
C SER A 109 -15.82 15.07 -11.11
N GLY A 110 -16.07 15.21 -12.41
CA GLY A 110 -16.42 14.13 -13.32
C GLY A 110 -15.38 13.02 -13.37
N ARG A 111 -15.88 11.80 -13.58
CA ARG A 111 -15.09 10.58 -13.75
C ARG A 111 -14.23 10.71 -15.01
N THR A 112 -12.97 11.11 -14.90
CA THR A 112 -12.02 10.97 -16.01
C THR A 112 -11.65 9.49 -16.10
N THR A 113 -12.24 8.80 -17.07
CA THR A 113 -11.86 7.44 -17.45
C THR A 113 -10.43 7.44 -17.95
N ALA A 114 -9.47 7.07 -17.10
CA ALA A 114 -8.17 6.62 -17.57
C ALA A 114 -8.40 5.33 -18.36
N GLY A 115 -8.16 5.38 -19.67
CA GLY A 115 -8.29 4.22 -20.55
C GLY A 115 -7.41 3.05 -20.08
N PRO A 116 -7.74 1.81 -20.51
CA PRO A 116 -7.08 0.62 -20.01
C PRO A 116 -5.58 0.67 -20.36
N ARG A 117 -4.71 0.69 -19.34
CA ARG A 117 -3.28 0.45 -19.55
C ARG A 117 -3.06 -1.02 -19.94
N PRO A 118 -2.04 -1.31 -20.78
CA PRO A 118 -1.84 -2.65 -21.32
C PRO A 118 -1.63 -3.65 -20.18
N ARG A 119 -2.30 -4.81 -20.28
CA ARG A 119 -1.99 -5.97 -19.45
C ARG A 119 -0.57 -6.42 -19.77
N GLU A 120 0.40 -5.99 -18.98
CA GLU A 120 1.70 -6.66 -18.97
C GLU A 120 1.49 -8.04 -18.35
N ALA A 121 1.54 -9.03 -19.24
CA ALA A 121 1.62 -10.43 -18.90
C ALA A 121 2.89 -10.66 -18.07
N TYR A 122 2.71 -11.11 -16.83
CA TYR A 122 3.73 -11.90 -16.15
C TYR A 122 3.14 -13.27 -15.85
N GLY A 123 3.75 -14.26 -16.49
CA GLY A 123 3.32 -15.63 -16.58
C GLY A 123 3.61 -16.45 -15.32
N SER A 124 2.93 -17.61 -15.33
CA SER A 124 3.14 -18.90 -14.66
C SER A 124 3.95 -18.95 -13.37
#